data_AF-A0A552EE53-F1
#
_entry.id   AF-A0A552EE53-F1
#
_cell.length_a   1.000
_cell.length_b   1.000
_cell.length_c   1.000
_cell.angle_alpha   90.00
_cell.angle_beta   90.00
_cell.angle_gamma   90.00
#
_symmetry.space_group_name_H-M   'P 1'
#
loop_
_entity.id
_entity.type
_entity.pdbx_description
1 polymer ?
#
loop_
_entity_poly.entity_id
_entity_poly.type
_entity_poly.pdbx_seq_one_letter_code
_entity_poly.pdbx_strand_id
1 'polypeptide(L)'
;MTSTLLPILTAVYDILFNFAQSDGFWANLAIAFGASYDVVKATELRQQWQSRNFSQLPPIEVLSDEVLGTANGAYAIALKEIYLGLAEYQ
;
A
#
# COMPACT_ATOMS: atom_id res chain seq x y z
N MET A 1 -2.16 -3.36 -24.32
CA MET A 1 -3.24 -3.84 -23.43
C MET A 1 -3.43 -2.80 -22.34
N THR A 2 -4.66 -2.46 -21.94
CA THR A 2 -4.89 -1.45 -20.89
C THR A 2 -4.43 -2.00 -19.54
N SER A 3 -3.51 -1.30 -18.88
CA SER A 3 -2.99 -1.66 -17.55
C SER A 3 -4.11 -2.00 -16.57
N THR A 4 -4.14 -3.24 -16.09
CA THR A 4 -5.13 -3.75 -15.11
C THR A 4 -4.82 -3.28 -13.68
N LEU A 5 -3.69 -2.62 -13.46
CA LEU A 5 -3.23 -2.17 -12.14
C LEU A 5 -3.98 -0.93 -11.63
N LEU A 6 -4.32 0.02 -12.50
CA LEU A 6 -5.02 1.25 -12.11
C LEU A 6 -6.38 0.99 -11.43
N PRO A 7 -7.27 0.13 -11.97
CA PRO A 7 -8.52 -0.24 -11.29
C PRO A 7 -8.31 -0.97 -9.96
N ILE A 8 -7.22 -1.73 -9.80
CA ILE A 8 -6.91 -2.48 -8.57
C ILE A 8 -6.54 -1.54 -7.42
N LEU A 9 -5.94 -0.38 -7.70
CA LEU A 9 -5.59 0.60 -6.65
C LEU A 9 -6.83 1.07 -5.87
N THR A 10 -7.96 1.26 -6.54
CA THR A 10 -9.23 1.57 -5.87
C THR A 10 -9.66 0.44 -4.93
N ALA A 11 -9.52 -0.82 -5.35
CA ALA A 11 -9.84 -1.97 -4.52
C ALA A 11 -8.91 -2.09 -3.30
N VAL A 12 -7.62 -1.73 -3.44
CA VAL A 12 -6.69 -1.67 -2.31
C VAL A 12 -7.16 -0.68 -1.25
N TYR A 13 -7.62 0.51 -1.64
CA TYR A 13 -8.15 1.49 -0.68
C TYR A 13 -9.39 0.98 0.06
N ASP A 14 -10.27 0.24 -0.59
CA ASP A 14 -11.41 -0.39 0.09
C ASP A 14 -10.97 -1.49 1.06
N ILE A 15 -9.95 -2.28 0.71
CA ILE A 15 -9.36 -3.27 1.63
C ILE A 15 -8.78 -2.58 2.87
N LEU A 16 -8.01 -1.51 2.69
CA LEU A 16 -7.42 -0.77 3.81
C LEU A 16 -8.48 -0.11 4.70
N PHE A 17 -9.53 0.46 4.09
CA PHE A 17 -10.68 1.02 4.80
C PHE A 17 -11.39 -0.05 5.64
N ASN A 18 -11.68 -1.22 5.07
CA ASN A 18 -12.33 -2.33 5.77
C ASN A 18 -11.42 -2.90 6.88
N PHE A 19 -10.13 -3.03 6.61
CA PHE A 19 -9.15 -3.47 7.60
C PHE A 19 -9.08 -2.53 8.81
N ALA A 20 -9.06 -1.21 8.59
CA ALA A 20 -9.03 -0.21 9.65
C ALA A 20 -10.28 -0.23 10.55
N GLN A 21 -11.41 -0.70 10.01
CA GLN A 21 -12.65 -0.88 10.77
C GLN A 21 -12.74 -2.24 11.48
N SER A 22 -11.92 -3.21 11.11
CA SER A 22 -12.01 -4.56 11.67
C SER A 22 -11.65 -4.61 13.15
N ASP A 23 -12.34 -5.48 13.89
CA ASP A 23 -12.00 -5.81 15.28
C ASP A 23 -10.59 -6.42 15.39
N GLY A 24 -10.12 -7.04 14.30
CA GLY A 24 -8.80 -7.66 14.19
C GLY A 24 -7.65 -6.71 13.89
N PHE A 25 -7.88 -5.40 13.73
CA PHE A 25 -6.86 -4.44 13.31
C PHE A 25 -5.57 -4.54 14.14
N TRP A 26 -5.70 -4.47 15.46
CA TRP A 26 -4.55 -4.48 16.38
C TRP A 26 -3.84 -5.83 16.44
N ALA A 27 -4.60 -6.93 16.42
CA ALA A 27 -4.03 -8.26 16.41
C ALA A 27 -3.21 -8.50 15.14
N ASN A 28 -3.74 -8.08 13.98
CA ASN A 28 -3.06 -8.22 12.70
C ASN A 28 -1.83 -7.31 12.57
N LEU A 29 -1.87 -6.08 13.11
CA LEU A 29 -0.68 -5.24 13.21
C LEU A 29 0.40 -5.89 14.06
N ALA A 30 0.03 -6.47 15.21
CA ALA A 30 0.97 -7.14 16.09
C ALA A 30 1.59 -8.40 15.47
N ILE A 31 0.84 -9.13 14.63
CA ILE A 31 1.37 -10.26 13.84
C ILE A 31 2.41 -9.78 12.82
N ALA A 32 2.13 -8.68 12.11
CA ALA A 32 3.00 -8.20 11.04
C ALA A 32 4.25 -7.46 11.55
N PHE A 33 4.11 -6.65 12.60
CA PHE A 33 5.14 -5.73 13.07
C PHE A 33 5.67 -6.03 14.49
N GLY A 34 5.16 -7.09 15.13
CA GLY A 34 5.48 -7.42 16.52
C GLY A 34 4.80 -6.51 17.53
N ALA A 35 5.22 -6.55 18.79
CA ALA A 35 4.62 -5.76 19.88
C ALA A 35 5.26 -4.37 20.09
N SER A 36 6.34 -4.06 19.37
CA SER A 36 7.14 -2.84 19.57
C SER A 36 6.90 -1.75 18.53
N TYR A 37 5.85 -1.87 17.70
CA TYR A 37 5.51 -0.80 16.77
C TYR A 37 5.00 0.43 17.53
N ASP A 38 5.13 1.58 16.89
CA ASP A 38 4.65 2.86 17.40
C ASP A 38 3.12 2.88 17.37
N VAL A 39 2.50 2.63 18.53
CA VAL A 39 1.03 2.55 18.68
C VAL A 39 0.36 3.90 18.37
N VAL A 40 1.06 5.02 18.58
CA VAL A 40 0.53 6.36 18.27
C VAL A 40 0.40 6.49 16.76
N LYS A 41 1.47 6.21 16.00
CA LYS A 41 1.43 6.22 14.53
C LYS A 41 0.42 5.23 13.96
N ALA A 42 0.30 4.04 14.55
CA ALA A 42 -0.69 3.06 14.14
C ALA A 42 -2.13 3.54 14.38
N THR A 43 -2.36 4.28 15.47
CA THR A 43 -3.68 4.88 15.76
C THR A 43 -4.02 5.97 14.74
N GLU A 44 -3.07 6.85 14.42
CA GLU A 44 -3.24 7.90 13.41
C GLU A 44 -3.56 7.30 12.04
N LEU A 45 -2.78 6.29 11.63
CA LEU A 45 -2.97 5.57 10.37
C LEU A 45 -4.35 4.90 10.30
N ARG A 46 -4.80 4.29 11.40
CA ARG A 46 -6.16 3.71 11.49
C ARG A 46 -7.25 4.77 11.28
N GLN A 47 -7.16 5.91 11.98
CA GLN A 47 -8.15 6.99 11.88
C GLN A 47 -8.21 7.56 10.45
N GLN A 48 -7.05 7.77 9.83
CA GLN A 48 -6.96 8.23 8.45
C GLN A 48 -7.65 7.23 7.51
N TRP A 49 -7.32 5.94 7.58
CA TRP A 49 -7.92 4.91 6.74
C TRP A 49 -9.43 4.77 6.97
N GLN A 50 -9.91 4.88 8.21
CA GLN A 50 -11.35 4.89 8.53
C GLN A 50 -12.10 6.07 7.90
N SER A 51 -11.43 7.21 7.72
CA SER A 51 -12.01 8.40 7.05
C SER A 51 -11.85 8.37 5.52
N ARG A 52 -11.35 7.28 4.94
CA ARG A 52 -10.91 7.19 3.53
C ARG A 52 -9.83 8.22 3.16
N ASN A 53 -9.06 8.67 4.16
CA ASN A 53 -7.89 9.49 3.96
C ASN A 53 -6.66 8.58 3.80
N PHE A 54 -6.13 8.55 2.58
CA PHE A 54 -4.93 7.80 2.20
C PHE A 54 -3.76 8.71 1.81
N SER A 55 -3.83 10.00 2.12
CA SER A 55 -2.81 10.99 1.73
C SER A 55 -1.42 10.72 2.31
N GLN A 56 -1.32 9.93 3.39
CA GLN A 56 -0.05 9.46 3.94
C GLN A 56 0.62 8.35 3.12
N LEU A 57 -0.11 7.70 2.21
CA LEU A 57 0.50 6.69 1.34
C LEU A 57 1.38 7.38 0.29
N PRO A 58 2.60 6.88 0.08
CA PRO A 58 3.40 7.24 -1.09
C PRO A 58 2.58 7.19 -2.38
N PRO A 59 2.80 8.11 -3.34
CA PRO A 59 2.31 7.93 -4.70
C PRO A 59 2.77 6.57 -5.25
N ILE A 60 1.96 6.01 -6.13
CA ILE A 60 2.23 4.75 -6.82
C ILE A 60 2.31 5.04 -8.30
N GLU A 61 3.45 4.70 -8.90
CA GLU A 61 3.65 4.76 -10.34
C GLU A 61 3.88 3.35 -10.88
N VAL A 62 3.24 3.04 -12.00
CA VAL A 62 3.42 1.77 -12.71
C VAL A 62 4.45 2.00 -13.80
N LEU A 63 5.56 1.28 -13.71
CA LEU A 63 6.68 1.37 -14.65
C LEU A 63 6.80 0.08 -15.45
N SER A 64 7.43 0.17 -16.61
CA SER A 64 7.72 -0.99 -17.44
C SER A 64 8.90 -1.80 -16.87
N ASP A 65 8.97 -3.06 -17.26
CA ASP A 65 10.01 -3.99 -16.80
C ASP A 65 11.41 -3.58 -17.30
N GLU A 66 11.53 -2.74 -18.33
CA GLU A 66 12.83 -2.15 -18.72
C GLU A 66 13.40 -1.22 -17.65
N VAL A 67 12.54 -0.57 -16.85
CA VAL A 67 12.96 0.36 -15.79
C VAL A 67 13.21 -0.38 -14.48
N LEU A 68 12.34 -1.32 -14.12
CA LEU A 68 12.43 -2.07 -12.86
C LEU A 68 13.26 -3.36 -12.97
N GLY A 69 13.64 -3.77 -14.17
CA GLY A 69 14.36 -5.01 -14.43
C GLY A 69 13.52 -6.23 -14.01
N THR A 70 14.10 -7.08 -13.16
CA THR A 70 13.39 -8.27 -12.64
C THR A 70 12.58 -7.99 -11.37
N ALA A 71 12.46 -6.73 -10.94
CA ALA A 71 11.74 -6.38 -9.71
C ALA A 71 10.25 -6.18 -9.98
N ASN A 72 9.39 -6.82 -9.18
CA ASN A 72 7.94 -6.58 -9.24
C ASN A 72 7.53 -5.23 -8.64
N GLY A 73 8.44 -4.59 -7.91
CA GLY A 73 8.24 -3.26 -7.35
C GLY A 73 9.45 -2.76 -6.57
N ALA A 74 9.45 -1.47 -6.27
CA ALA A 74 10.51 -0.79 -5.54
C ALA A 74 9.94 0.36 -4.70
N TYR A 75 10.69 0.78 -3.68
CA TYR A 75 10.41 2.03 -2.96
C TYR A 75 11.60 2.99 -3.12
N ALA A 76 11.36 4.13 -3.75
CA ALA A 76 12.39 5.14 -3.97
C ALA A 76 12.41 6.14 -2.81
N ILE A 77 13.35 5.96 -1.88
CA ILE A 77 13.47 6.79 -0.65
C ILE A 77 13.55 8.29 -0.97
N ALA A 78 14.32 8.67 -2.00
CA ALA A 78 14.51 10.07 -2.38
C ALA A 78 13.21 10.74 -2.88
N LEU A 79 12.33 9.96 -3.50
CA LEU A 79 11.07 10.43 -4.08
C LEU A 79 9.87 10.15 -3.18
N LYS A 80 10.05 9.28 -2.17
CA LYS A 80 9.00 8.74 -1.31
C LYS A 80 7.86 8.15 -2.14
N GLU A 81 8.23 7.34 -3.12
CA GLU A 81 7.32 6.80 -4.14
C GLU A 81 7.46 5.28 -4.22
N ILE A 82 6.33 4.61 -4.46
CA ILE A 82 6.27 3.18 -4.73
C ILE A 82 6.20 2.98 -6.24
N TYR A 83 7.10 2.16 -6.77
CA TYR A 83 7.03 1.70 -8.15
C TYR A 83 6.53 0.26 -8.19
N LEU A 84 5.61 -0.02 -9.12
CA LEU A 84 5.14 -1.38 -9.40
C LEU A 84 5.47 -1.73 -10.86
N GLY A 85 5.95 -2.95 -11.07
CA GLY A 85 6.21 -3.49 -12.41
C GLY A 85 4.91 -3.81 -13.13
N LEU A 86 4.86 -3.46 -14.42
CA LEU A 86 3.78 -3.87 -15.30
C LEU A 86 4.02 -5.33 -15.71
N ALA A 87 3.44 -6.28 -14.97
CA ALA A 87 3.52 -7.69 -15.36
C ALA A 87 2.82 -7.90 -16.72
N GLU A 88 3.58 -7.96 -17.80
CA GLU A 88 3.09 -8.42 -19.10
C GLU A 88 3.01 -9.95 -19.05
N TYR A 89 1.79 -10.49 -18.95
CA TYR A 89 1.57 -11.92 -19.21
C TYR A 89 1.84 -12.18 -20.69
N GLN A 90 2.92 -12.94 -20.98
CA GLN A 90 3.19 -13.50 -22.31
C GLN A 90 2.24 -14.67 -22.63
#